data_AF-A0AAX0KU21-F1
#
_entry.id   AF-A0AAX0KU21-F1
#
_cell.length_a   1.000
_cell.length_b   1.000
_cell.length_c   1.000
_cell.angle_alpha   90.00
_cell.angle_beta   90.00
_cell.angle_gamma   90.00
#
_symmetry.space_group_name_H-M   'P 1'
#
loop_
_entity.id
_entity.type
_entity.pdbx_description
1 polymer ?
#
loop_
_entity_poly.entity_id
_entity_poly.type
_entity_poly.pdbx_seq_one_letter_code
_entity_poly.pdbx_strand_id
1 'polypeptide(L)' 'MATSPQAHSKRLVATLVRELSDAGLAGARIEIKPDGCVILHMTKIEQEHPDDFLSGDLRMGKK' A
#
# COMPACT_ATOMS: atom_id res chain seq x y z
N MET A 1 -13.56 -25.62 -17.34
CA MET A 1 -14.54 -24.56 -17.03
C MET A 1 -13.80 -23.23 -17.12
N ALA A 2 -14.20 -22.33 -18.02
CA ALA A 2 -13.61 -21.00 -18.08
C ALA A 2 -13.92 -20.26 -16.77
N THR A 3 -12.90 -19.83 -16.05
CA THR A 3 -13.08 -19.02 -14.83
C THR A 3 -13.74 -17.70 -15.22
N SER A 4 -14.76 -17.27 -14.47
CA SER A 4 -15.43 -15.99 -14.76
C SER A 4 -14.41 -14.84 -14.79
N PRO A 5 -14.61 -13.81 -15.62
CA PRO A 5 -13.73 -12.63 -15.67
C PRO A 5 -13.47 -12.08 -14.26
N GLN A 6 -14.50 -12.05 -13.43
CA GLN A 6 -14.43 -11.61 -12.05
C GLN A 6 -13.52 -12.49 -11.16
N ALA A 7 -13.49 -13.81 -11.37
CA ALA A 7 -12.58 -14.70 -10.67
C ALA A 7 -11.11 -14.48 -11.10
N HIS A 8 -10.89 -14.16 -12.37
CA HIS A 8 -9.56 -13.79 -12.87
C HIS A 8 -9.09 -12.46 -12.27
N SER A 9 -9.92 -11.43 -12.30
CA SER A 9 -9.61 -10.11 -11.75
C SER A 9 -9.32 -10.13 -10.26
N LYS A 10 -10.04 -10.95 -9.47
CA LYS A 10 -9.74 -11.13 -8.04
C LYS A 10 -8.33 -11.70 -7.79
N ARG A 11 -7.88 -12.64 -8.63
CA ARG A 11 -6.52 -13.21 -8.52
C ARG A 11 -5.46 -12.17 -8.86
N LEU A 12 -5.69 -11.41 -9.94
CA LEU A 12 -4.81 -10.29 -10.32
C LEU A 12 -4.68 -9.26 -9.18
N VAL A 13 -5.81 -8.85 -8.59
CA VAL A 13 -5.85 -7.90 -7.48
C VAL A 13 -5.08 -8.41 -6.26
N ALA A 14 -5.20 -9.70 -5.93
CA ALA A 14 -4.46 -10.28 -4.81
C ALA A 14 -2.93 -10.18 -4.98
N THR A 15 -2.43 -10.34 -6.22
CA THR A 15 -1.01 -10.14 -6.52
C THR A 15 -0.62 -8.66 -6.42
N LEU A 16 -1.42 -7.76 -7.02
CA LEU A 16 -1.20 -6.32 -6.97
C LEU A 16 -1.14 -5.78 -5.54
N VAL A 17 -2.04 -6.20 -4.65
CA VAL A 17 -2.05 -5.75 -3.25
C VAL A 17 -0.74 -6.09 -2.54
N ARG A 18 -0.16 -7.28 -2.80
CA ARG A 18 1.13 -7.67 -2.21
C ARG A 18 2.25 -6.78 -2.72
N GLU A 19 2.36 -6.61 -4.03
CA GLU A 19 3.42 -5.77 -4.63
C GLU A 19 3.32 -4.32 -4.18
N LEU A 20 2.10 -3.77 -4.09
CA LEU A 20 1.87 -2.41 -3.60
C LEU A 20 2.22 -2.27 -2.12
N SER A 21 1.92 -3.28 -1.30
CA SER A 21 2.30 -3.27 0.12
C SER A 21 3.82 -3.30 0.29
N ASP A 22 4.52 -4.14 -0.48
CA ASP A 22 5.99 -4.23 -0.47
C ASP A 22 6.63 -2.91 -0.92
N ALA A 23 5.98 -2.19 -1.84
CA ALA A 23 6.38 -0.86 -2.29
C ALA A 23 6.00 0.28 -1.30
N GLY A 24 5.43 -0.04 -0.14
CA GLY A 24 5.01 0.96 0.85
C GLY A 24 3.74 1.73 0.50
N LEU A 25 3.00 1.31 -0.54
CA LEU A 25 1.78 1.94 -1.05
C LEU A 25 0.52 1.33 -0.42
N ALA A 26 0.52 1.17 0.91
CA ALA A 26 -0.53 0.51 1.66
C ALA A 26 -1.92 1.21 1.62
N GLY A 27 -2.00 2.43 1.09
CA GLY A 27 -3.23 3.24 1.00
C GLY A 27 -4.07 3.05 -0.26
N ALA A 28 -3.78 2.06 -1.11
CA ALA A 28 -4.50 1.89 -2.38
C ALA A 28 -5.95 1.40 -2.17
N ARG A 29 -6.93 2.08 -2.78
CA ARG A 29 -8.34 1.62 -2.85
C ARG A 29 -8.57 0.87 -4.17
N ILE A 30 -9.19 -0.31 -4.11
CA ILE A 30 -9.40 -1.17 -5.27
C ILE A 30 -10.89 -1.41 -5.49
N GLU A 31 -11.34 -1.26 -6.73
CA GLU A 31 -12.69 -1.59 -7.18
C GLU A 31 -12.63 -2.65 -8.29
N ILE A 32 -13.49 -3.67 -8.21
CA ILE A 32 -13.63 -4.71 -9.24
C ILE A 32 -15.05 -4.69 -9.77
N LYS A 33 -15.20 -4.40 -11.06
CA LYS A 33 -16.49 -4.39 -11.75
C LYS A 33 -16.92 -5.80 -12.17
N PRO A 34 -18.23 -6.04 -12.43
CA PRO A 34 -18.74 -7.35 -12.82
C PRO A 34 -18.20 -7.89 -14.15
N ASP A 35 -17.78 -7.00 -15.05
CA ASP A 35 -17.14 -7.31 -16.34
C ASP A 35 -15.66 -7.72 -16.20
N GLY A 36 -15.10 -7.62 -14.99
CA GLY A 36 -13.69 -7.91 -14.71
C GLY A 36 -12.77 -6.69 -14.80
N CYS A 37 -13.28 -5.50 -15.07
CA CYS A 37 -12.49 -4.27 -15.00
C CYS A 37 -12.03 -4.02 -13.56
N VAL A 38 -10.74 -3.72 -13.38
CA VAL A 38 -10.13 -3.40 -12.09
C VAL A 38 -9.74 -1.92 -12.11
N ILE A 39 -10.20 -1.15 -11.13
CA ILE A 39 -9.83 0.24 -10.92
C ILE A 39 -9.01 0.33 -9.64
N LEU A 40 -7.84 0.94 -9.74
CA LEU A 40 -6.90 1.08 -8.64
C LEU A 40 -6.68 2.57 -8.37
N HIS A 41 -7.13 3.04 -7.20
CA HIS A 41 -6.91 4.40 -6.74
C HIS A 41 -5.66 4.41 -5.86
N MET A 42 -4.55 4.93 -6.40
CA MET A 42 -3.32 5.10 -5.64
C MET A 42 -3.24 6.50 -5.06
N THR A 43 -3.32 6.59 -3.74
CA THR A 43 -2.86 7.76 -2.99
C THR A 43 -1.49 7.43 -2.44
N LYS A 44 -0.45 8.12 -2.92
CA LYS A 44 0.88 8.07 -2.32
C LYS A 44 0.74 8.66 -0.91
N ILE A 45 0.70 7.80 0.09
CA ILE A 45 0.93 8.22 1.46
C ILE A 45 2.44 8.34 1.55
N GLU A 46 2.96 9.57 1.59
CA GLU A 46 4.34 9.73 2.03
C GLU A 46 4.40 9.18 3.44
N GLN A 47 5.14 8.08 3.62
CA GLN A 47 5.44 7.60 4.95
C GLN A 47 6.16 8.76 5.63
N GLU A 48 5.51 9.39 6.60
CA GLU A 48 6.15 10.33 7.51
C GLU A 48 7.34 9.58 8.09
N HIS A 49 8.54 9.99 7.67
CA HIS A 49 9.76 9.49 8.26
C HIS A 49 9.65 9.84 9.74
N PRO A 50 9.74 8.86 10.67
CA PRO A 50 9.76 9.22 12.09
C PRO A 50 10.93 10.19 12.26
N ASP A 51 10.60 11.38 12.73
CA ASP A 51 11.54 12.46 12.92
C ASP A 51 12.51 12.00 14.03
N ASP A 52 13.70 11.56 13.64
CA ASP A 52 14.77 11.10 14.55
C ASP A 52 15.30 12.23 15.45
N PHE A 53 14.73 13.44 15.33
CA PHE A 53 15.09 14.59 16.13
C PHE A 53 14.88 14.38 17.64
N LEU A 54 14.00 13.45 18.05
CA LEU A 54 13.74 13.13 19.46
C LEU A 54 14.51 11.91 20.00
N SER A 55 15.24 11.15 19.15
CA SER A 55 16.05 9.99 19.59
C SER A 55 17.47 10.38 20.02
N GLY A 56 17.88 11.63 19.78
CA GLY A 56 19.08 12.22 20.34
C GLY A 56 18.87 12.61 21.81
N ASP A 57 19.40 11.82 22.73
CA ASP A 57 19.53 12.14 24.16
C ASP A 57 20.33 13.47 24.28
N LEU A 58 19.62 14.60 24.30
CA LEU A 58 20.12 15.94 24.60
C LEU A 58 20.54 15.98 26.07
N ARG A 59 21.54 15.17 26.43
CA ARG A 59 22.32 15.36 27.64
C ARG A 59 23.15 16.61 27.42
N MET A 60 22.52 17.75 27.65
CA MET A 60 23.20 18.98 28.03
C MET A 60 24.19 18.58 29.12
N GLY A 61 25.46 18.48 28.73
CA GLY A 61 26.54 18.07 29.60
C GLY A 61 26.47 18.87 30.87
N LYS A 62 26.20 18.18 31.97
CA LYS A 62 26.39 18.75 33.30
C LYS A 62 27.89 18.89 33.52
N LYS A 63 28.26 20.10 33.94
CA LYS A 63 29.52 20.59 34.50
C LYS A 63 30.47 21.25 33.51
#